data_AF-A0A183D093-F1
#
_entry.id   AF-A0A183D093-F1
#
_cell.length_a   1.000
_cell.length_b   1.000
_cell.length_c   1.000
_cell.angle_alpha   90.00
_cell.angle_beta   90.00
_cell.angle_gamma   90.00
#
_symmetry.space_group_name_H-M   'P 1'
#
loop_
_entity.id
_entity.type
_entity.pdbx_description
1 polymer ?
#
loop_
_entity_poly.entity_id
_entity_poly.type
_entity_poly.pdbx_seq_one_letter_code
_entity_poly.pdbx_strand_id
1 'polypeptide(L)'
;LNIELQATLERYLTTRKRRLFVRCDKLCTTLAGNEVPLLTITASGTREQIEARQIAVLCARVHPGESNSSWVMHGVIDVLMSEEDKAVQLRNQYVFKIIPMLNIDGVVNGSHRCSLAGVDLNRTWDRPSPELHPPIFHTKAIVQYMVDVLGKKPFIFIDLHGNVFISEVYFLQECDYFSLSNCRFSITREKESSGRVTLWRQFGVTRSYTIESTYAGFNTGPRKGFQVGI
;
A
#
# COMPACT_ATOMS: atom_id res chain seq x y z
N LEU A 1 -11.35 -4.20 -9.12
CA LEU A 1 -10.30 -3.14 -9.20
C LEU A 1 -10.93 -1.88 -9.78
N ASN A 2 -10.34 -0.70 -9.55
CA ASN A 2 -10.65 0.45 -10.40
C ASN A 2 -10.27 0.08 -11.86
N ILE A 3 -11.18 0.27 -12.81
CA ILE A 3 -11.02 -0.10 -14.23
C ILE A 3 -9.69 0.45 -14.79
N GLU A 4 -9.33 1.65 -14.38
CA GLU A 4 -8.10 2.33 -14.83
C GLU A 4 -6.82 1.65 -14.34
N LEU A 5 -6.77 1.21 -13.08
CA LEU A 5 -5.61 0.49 -12.55
C LEU A 5 -5.45 -0.85 -13.29
N GLN A 6 -6.56 -1.53 -13.55
CA GLN A 6 -6.53 -2.79 -14.27
C GLN A 6 -6.05 -2.61 -15.71
N ALA A 7 -6.58 -1.63 -16.44
CA ALA A 7 -6.11 -1.28 -17.78
C ALA A 7 -4.63 -0.85 -17.80
N THR A 8 -4.19 -0.11 -16.79
CA THR A 8 -2.79 0.30 -16.61
C THR A 8 -1.89 -0.93 -16.45
N LEU A 9 -2.27 -1.86 -15.56
CA LEU A 9 -1.52 -3.09 -15.33
C LEU A 9 -1.50 -3.98 -16.57
N GLU A 10 -2.64 -4.16 -17.24
CA GLU A 10 -2.73 -4.95 -18.47
C GLU A 10 -1.82 -4.37 -19.57
N ARG A 11 -1.81 -3.04 -19.75
CA ARG A 11 -0.90 -2.36 -20.67
C ARG A 11 0.58 -2.64 -20.35
N TYR A 12 0.97 -2.60 -19.08
CA TYR A 12 2.36 -2.85 -18.70
C TYR A 12 2.75 -4.33 -18.70
N LEU A 13 1.83 -5.23 -18.34
CA LEU A 13 2.07 -6.68 -18.38
C LEU A 13 2.19 -7.19 -19.82
N THR A 14 1.49 -6.58 -20.76
CA THR A 14 1.59 -6.88 -22.20
C THR A 14 2.83 -6.23 -22.83
N THR A 15 3.29 -5.09 -22.32
CA THR A 15 4.46 -4.37 -22.84
C THR A 15 5.76 -4.85 -22.17
N ARG A 16 6.47 -5.75 -22.83
CA ARG A 16 7.72 -6.32 -22.29
C ARG A 16 8.89 -5.33 -22.35
N LYS A 17 9.18 -4.65 -21.25
CA LYS A 17 10.35 -3.75 -21.11
C LYS A 17 11.56 -4.53 -20.58
N ARG A 18 12.69 -4.53 -21.30
CA ARG A 18 13.88 -5.36 -20.97
C ARG A 18 14.43 -5.16 -19.55
N ARG A 19 14.32 -3.95 -18.99
CA ARG A 19 14.87 -3.57 -17.67
C ARG A 19 13.87 -3.61 -16.52
N LEU A 20 12.61 -3.97 -16.78
CA LEU A 20 11.52 -3.92 -15.80
C LEU A 20 10.97 -5.33 -15.60
N PHE A 21 10.95 -5.77 -14.36
CA PHE A 21 10.26 -6.99 -13.95
C PHE A 21 8.95 -6.61 -13.26
N VAL A 22 7.84 -7.13 -13.80
CA VAL A 22 6.50 -7.00 -13.22
C VAL A 22 5.87 -8.38 -13.16
N ARG A 23 5.25 -8.68 -12.03
CA ARG A 23 4.42 -9.87 -11.85
C ARG A 23 3.16 -9.51 -11.07
N CYS A 24 2.03 -10.00 -11.53
CA CYS A 24 0.76 -9.90 -10.81
C CYS A 24 0.36 -11.31 -10.38
N ASP A 25 0.39 -11.55 -9.08
CA ASP A 25 -0.07 -12.79 -8.46
C ASP A 25 -1.43 -12.58 -7.81
N LYS A 26 -2.20 -13.65 -7.66
CA LYS A 26 -3.36 -13.64 -6.75
C LYS A 26 -2.87 -13.79 -5.31
N LEU A 27 -3.12 -12.78 -4.48
CA LEU A 27 -2.86 -12.85 -3.04
C LEU A 27 -3.84 -13.81 -2.37
N CYS A 28 -5.14 -13.58 -2.61
CA CYS A 28 -6.24 -14.34 -2.03
C CYS A 28 -7.54 -14.03 -2.78
N THR A 29 -8.62 -14.67 -2.34
CA THR A 29 -9.98 -14.37 -2.74
C THR A 29 -10.74 -13.82 -1.54
N THR A 30 -11.53 -12.78 -1.76
CA THR A 30 -12.37 -12.14 -0.73
C THR A 30 -13.63 -12.96 -0.43
N LEU A 31 -14.48 -12.48 0.50
CA LEU A 31 -15.70 -13.18 0.91
C LEU A 31 -16.72 -13.26 -0.24
N ALA A 32 -16.80 -12.23 -1.08
CA ALA A 32 -17.66 -12.23 -2.27
C ALA A 32 -16.99 -12.84 -3.52
N GLY A 33 -15.83 -13.49 -3.38
CA GLY A 33 -15.18 -14.16 -4.50
C GLY A 33 -14.29 -13.26 -5.37
N ASN A 34 -14.04 -12.00 -4.98
CA ASN A 34 -13.17 -11.11 -5.74
C ASN A 34 -11.70 -11.46 -5.53
N GLU A 35 -10.89 -11.40 -6.59
CA GLU A 35 -9.45 -11.65 -6.48
C GLU A 35 -8.71 -10.39 -5.99
N VAL A 36 -7.88 -10.57 -4.95
CA VAL A 36 -6.99 -9.52 -4.47
C VAL A 36 -5.62 -9.68 -5.13
N PRO A 37 -5.16 -8.72 -5.95
CA PRO A 37 -3.86 -8.83 -6.61
C PRO A 37 -2.71 -8.44 -5.69
N LEU A 38 -1.59 -9.15 -5.85
CA LEU A 38 -0.28 -8.79 -5.34
C LEU A 38 0.64 -8.48 -6.52
N LEU A 39 1.03 -7.22 -6.65
CA LEU A 39 1.99 -6.80 -7.64
C LEU A 39 3.40 -6.88 -7.09
N THR A 40 4.31 -7.42 -7.90
CA THR A 40 5.74 -7.35 -7.67
C THR A 40 6.37 -6.50 -8.76
N ILE A 41 7.01 -5.39 -8.40
CA ILE A 41 7.68 -4.49 -9.34
C ILE A 41 9.14 -4.31 -8.90
N THR A 42 10.08 -4.54 -9.81
CA THR A 42 11.53 -4.31 -9.56
C THR A 42 12.29 -4.24 -10.89
N ALA A 43 13.58 -3.95 -10.87
CA ALA A 43 14.39 -4.00 -12.09
C ALA A 43 14.64 -5.46 -12.51
N SER A 44 14.75 -5.74 -13.81
CA SER A 44 15.21 -7.06 -14.25
C SER A 44 16.63 -7.34 -13.70
N GLY A 45 16.94 -8.60 -13.40
CA GLY A 45 18.25 -8.98 -12.85
C GLY A 45 18.33 -10.49 -12.61
N THR A 46 19.51 -10.97 -12.23
CA THR A 46 19.68 -12.35 -11.76
C THR A 46 18.96 -12.55 -10.43
N ARG A 47 18.79 -13.81 -10.03
CA ARG A 47 18.17 -14.15 -8.75
C ARG A 47 18.91 -13.50 -7.58
N GLU A 48 20.22 -13.56 -7.58
CA GLU A 48 21.10 -13.03 -6.52
C GLU A 48 20.98 -11.50 -6.44
N GLN A 49 20.91 -10.82 -7.60
CA GLN A 49 20.71 -9.37 -7.64
C GLN A 49 19.35 -8.97 -7.05
N ILE A 50 18.29 -9.72 -7.37
CA ILE A 50 16.94 -9.46 -6.83
C ILE A 50 16.90 -9.77 -5.33
N GLU A 51 17.51 -10.87 -4.89
CA GLU A 51 17.60 -11.27 -3.48
C GLU A 51 18.43 -10.30 -2.64
N ALA A 52 19.39 -9.58 -3.21
CA ALA A 52 20.15 -8.55 -2.52
C ALA A 52 19.32 -7.28 -2.22
N ARG A 53 18.35 -6.93 -3.08
CA ARG A 53 17.53 -5.71 -2.97
C ARG A 53 16.63 -5.68 -1.75
N GLN A 54 16.46 -4.51 -1.15
CA GLN A 54 15.56 -4.31 -0.02
C GLN A 54 14.09 -4.53 -0.43
N ILE A 55 13.20 -4.82 0.51
CA ILE A 55 11.78 -5.05 0.22
C ILE A 55 10.96 -3.85 0.71
N ALA A 56 10.09 -3.31 -0.15
CA ALA A 56 9.12 -2.29 0.21
C ALA A 56 7.70 -2.86 0.04
N VAL A 57 6.87 -2.78 1.09
CA VAL A 57 5.49 -3.27 1.06
C VAL A 57 4.53 -2.09 1.11
N LEU A 58 3.59 -2.03 0.17
CA LEU A 58 2.60 -0.96 0.08
C LEU A 58 1.20 -1.56 -0.06
N CYS A 59 0.23 -1.04 0.69
CA CYS A 59 -1.18 -1.36 0.50
C CYS A 59 -2.05 -0.10 0.50
N ALA A 60 -3.26 -0.20 -0.02
CA ALA A 60 -4.26 0.87 0.00
C ALA A 60 -5.68 0.31 0.14
N ARG A 61 -6.65 1.22 0.35
CA ARG A 61 -8.10 0.92 0.36
C ARG A 61 -8.48 -0.23 1.29
N VAL A 62 -7.95 -0.23 2.50
CA VAL A 62 -8.50 -1.09 3.56
C VAL A 62 -9.88 -0.59 4.00
N HIS A 63 -10.09 0.73 4.00
CA HIS A 63 -11.41 1.34 4.08
C HIS A 63 -11.93 1.63 2.65
N PRO A 64 -13.11 1.12 2.29
CA PRO A 64 -13.62 1.26 0.93
C PRO A 64 -13.90 2.70 0.49
N GLY A 65 -14.36 3.58 1.39
CA GLY A 65 -14.72 4.96 1.06
C GLY A 65 -13.52 5.86 0.71
N GLU A 66 -12.30 5.40 0.97
CA GLU A 66 -11.04 6.15 0.78
C GLU A 66 -10.52 6.12 -0.65
N SER A 67 -11.37 6.51 -1.61
CA SER A 67 -11.08 6.48 -3.05
C SER A 67 -9.82 7.24 -3.45
N ASN A 68 -9.50 8.35 -2.77
CA ASN A 68 -8.26 9.10 -2.96
C ASN A 68 -6.99 8.25 -2.74
N SER A 69 -6.99 7.28 -1.82
CA SER A 69 -5.87 6.36 -1.64
C SER A 69 -5.61 5.49 -2.89
N SER A 70 -6.63 5.21 -3.72
CA SER A 70 -6.43 4.53 -5.00
C SER A 70 -5.74 5.39 -6.03
N TRP A 71 -6.00 6.70 -6.06
CA TRP A 71 -5.31 7.63 -6.95
C TRP A 71 -3.83 7.77 -6.58
N VAL A 72 -3.54 7.86 -5.29
CA VAL A 72 -2.15 7.84 -4.80
C VAL A 72 -1.47 6.53 -5.19
N MET A 73 -2.13 5.39 -4.97
CA MET A 73 -1.59 4.08 -5.36
C MET A 73 -1.37 3.96 -6.87
N HIS A 74 -2.29 4.49 -7.68
CA HIS A 74 -2.15 4.53 -9.14
C HIS A 74 -0.91 5.33 -9.56
N GLY A 75 -0.74 6.55 -9.04
CA GLY A 75 0.45 7.36 -9.31
C GLY A 75 1.77 6.70 -8.86
N VAL A 76 1.77 6.01 -7.71
CA VAL A 76 2.92 5.23 -7.26
C VAL A 76 3.27 4.14 -8.28
N ILE A 77 2.27 3.38 -8.74
CA ILE A 77 2.47 2.31 -9.72
C ILE A 77 2.96 2.91 -11.05
N ASP A 78 2.34 3.99 -11.54
CA ASP A 78 2.74 4.64 -12.79
C ASP A 78 4.18 5.10 -12.78
N VAL A 79 4.63 5.78 -11.71
CA VAL A 79 6.04 6.17 -11.55
C VAL A 79 6.93 4.93 -11.50
N LEU A 80 6.56 3.90 -10.73
CA LEU A 80 7.34 2.66 -10.65
C LEU A 80 7.37 1.88 -11.98
N MET A 81 6.46 2.13 -12.91
CA MET A 81 6.48 1.56 -14.27
C MET A 81 7.15 2.47 -15.31
N SER A 82 7.44 3.73 -14.96
CA SER A 82 8.04 4.72 -15.85
C SER A 82 9.54 4.50 -16.06
N GLU A 83 10.09 5.17 -17.08
CA GLU A 83 11.52 5.14 -17.42
C GLU A 83 12.31 6.30 -16.80
N GLU A 84 11.67 7.05 -15.90
CA GLU A 84 12.36 8.12 -15.16
C GLU A 84 13.54 7.57 -14.36
N ASP A 85 14.63 8.33 -14.32
CA ASP A 85 15.86 7.93 -13.64
C ASP A 85 15.62 7.58 -12.17
N LYS A 86 14.78 8.36 -11.47
CA LYS A 86 14.41 8.09 -10.08
C LYS A 86 13.70 6.75 -9.94
N ALA A 87 12.77 6.43 -10.83
CA ALA A 87 12.05 5.16 -10.82
C ALA A 87 12.99 3.98 -11.12
N VAL A 88 13.91 4.14 -12.08
CA VAL A 88 14.95 3.15 -12.37
C VAL A 88 15.85 2.93 -11.15
N GLN A 89 16.30 3.98 -10.48
CA GLN A 89 17.13 3.89 -9.27
C GLN A 89 16.41 3.14 -8.15
N LEU A 90 15.15 3.49 -7.88
CA LEU A 90 14.32 2.81 -6.88
C LEU A 90 14.17 1.32 -7.20
N ARG A 91 13.84 0.96 -8.46
CA ARG A 91 13.69 -0.43 -8.88
C ARG A 91 14.99 -1.25 -8.80
N ASN A 92 16.15 -0.62 -8.90
CA ASN A 92 17.44 -1.28 -8.73
C ASN A 92 17.79 -1.54 -7.25
N GLN A 93 17.20 -0.80 -6.31
CA GLN A 93 17.45 -0.93 -4.88
C GLN A 93 16.38 -1.76 -4.16
N TYR A 94 15.15 -1.75 -4.67
CA TYR A 94 13.99 -2.32 -4.00
C TYR A 94 13.22 -3.33 -4.85
N VAL A 95 12.66 -4.32 -4.16
CA VAL A 95 11.55 -5.15 -4.63
C VAL A 95 10.28 -4.59 -4.00
N PHE A 96 9.38 -4.04 -4.82
CA PHE A 96 8.10 -3.52 -4.37
C PHE A 96 7.06 -4.64 -4.37
N LYS A 97 6.40 -4.82 -3.24
CA LYS A 97 5.24 -5.71 -3.05
C LYS A 97 4.02 -4.84 -2.77
N ILE A 98 3.13 -4.77 -3.74
CA ILE A 98 2.04 -3.78 -3.75
C ILE A 98 0.70 -4.51 -3.77
N ILE A 99 -0.18 -4.14 -2.84
CA ILE A 99 -1.57 -4.62 -2.76
C ILE A 99 -2.47 -3.41 -2.99
N PRO A 100 -2.91 -3.18 -4.23
CA PRO A 100 -3.56 -1.92 -4.58
C PRO A 100 -4.88 -1.65 -3.88
N MET A 101 -5.56 -2.71 -3.43
CA MET A 101 -6.86 -2.61 -2.77
C MET A 101 -7.08 -3.81 -1.85
N LEU A 102 -7.13 -3.56 -0.54
CA LEU A 102 -7.37 -4.62 0.45
C LEU A 102 -8.85 -4.99 0.58
N ASN A 103 -9.77 -4.05 0.41
CA ASN A 103 -11.21 -4.26 0.66
C ASN A 103 -12.05 -4.14 -0.62
N ILE A 104 -11.79 -5.01 -1.59
CA ILE A 104 -12.49 -4.99 -2.89
C ILE A 104 -14.01 -5.15 -2.70
N ASP A 105 -14.44 -6.06 -1.83
CA ASP A 105 -15.86 -6.31 -1.60
C ASP A 105 -16.58 -5.06 -1.07
N GLY A 106 -16.00 -4.39 -0.06
CA GLY A 106 -16.59 -3.18 0.48
C GLY A 106 -16.70 -2.08 -0.57
N VAL A 107 -15.76 -2.01 -1.52
CA VAL A 107 -15.82 -1.03 -2.62
C VAL A 107 -16.95 -1.36 -3.59
N VAL A 108 -17.05 -2.62 -4.03
CA VAL A 108 -18.10 -3.07 -4.94
C VAL A 108 -19.49 -2.85 -4.34
N ASN A 109 -19.63 -3.03 -3.01
CA ASN A 109 -20.89 -2.89 -2.29
C ASN A 109 -21.16 -1.47 -1.76
N GLY A 110 -20.33 -0.47 -2.08
CA GLY A 110 -20.55 0.91 -1.64
C GLY A 110 -20.44 1.14 -0.13
N SER A 111 -19.68 0.30 0.58
CA SER A 111 -19.35 0.53 1.99
C SER A 111 -18.46 1.76 2.14
N HIS A 112 -18.47 2.39 3.31
CA HIS A 112 -17.52 3.45 3.63
C HIS A 112 -16.28 2.91 4.35
N ARG A 113 -16.44 1.94 5.26
CA ARG A 113 -15.37 1.55 6.20
C ARG A 113 -15.18 0.04 6.36
N CYS A 114 -16.27 -0.69 6.55
CA CYS A 114 -16.21 -2.11 6.91
C CYS A 114 -16.10 -3.02 5.68
N SER A 115 -15.56 -4.23 5.90
CA SER A 115 -15.70 -5.35 4.96
C SER A 115 -17.08 -6.00 5.03
N LEU A 116 -17.32 -7.01 4.20
CA LEU A 116 -18.55 -7.83 4.27
C LEU A 116 -18.68 -8.65 5.55
N ALA A 117 -17.59 -8.85 6.30
CA ALA A 117 -17.65 -9.44 7.64
C ALA A 117 -18.19 -8.44 8.70
N GLY A 118 -18.54 -7.22 8.30
CA GLY A 118 -19.10 -6.19 9.20
C GLY A 118 -18.07 -5.49 10.08
N VAL A 119 -16.76 -5.71 9.84
CA VAL A 119 -15.67 -5.18 10.67
C VAL A 119 -14.77 -4.21 9.93
N ASP A 120 -14.12 -3.33 10.68
CA ASP A 120 -13.00 -2.51 10.20
C ASP A 120 -11.76 -3.41 10.05
N LEU A 121 -11.36 -3.69 8.81
CA LEU A 121 -10.22 -4.56 8.52
C LEU A 121 -8.90 -4.02 9.10
N ASN A 122 -8.74 -2.70 9.26
CA ASN A 122 -7.56 -2.11 9.89
C ASN A 122 -7.63 -2.17 11.43
N ARG A 123 -8.50 -3.02 11.99
CA ARG A 123 -8.54 -3.39 13.41
C ARG A 123 -8.33 -4.88 13.64
N THR A 124 -7.97 -5.63 12.60
CA THR A 124 -7.88 -7.10 12.62
C THR A 124 -6.47 -7.64 12.42
N TRP A 125 -5.44 -6.78 12.30
CA TRP A 125 -4.10 -7.23 11.92
C TRP A 125 -3.39 -8.04 13.01
N ASP A 126 -3.71 -7.83 14.27
CA ASP A 126 -3.13 -8.58 15.38
C ASP A 126 -3.48 -10.07 15.29
N ARG A 127 -4.73 -10.41 14.96
CA ARG A 127 -5.27 -11.77 14.84
C ARG A 127 -6.29 -11.89 13.67
N PRO A 128 -5.85 -11.79 12.40
CA PRO A 128 -6.77 -11.92 11.28
C PRO A 128 -7.20 -13.37 11.11
N SER A 129 -8.46 -13.61 10.73
CA SER A 129 -8.95 -14.93 10.34
C SER A 129 -8.77 -15.09 8.83
N PRO A 130 -8.29 -16.24 8.34
CA PRO A 130 -8.22 -16.50 6.90
C PRO A 130 -9.60 -16.59 6.24
N GLU A 131 -10.64 -16.96 6.99
CA GLU A 131 -12.02 -17.06 6.50
C GLU A 131 -12.74 -15.71 6.49
N LEU A 132 -12.60 -14.92 7.56
CA LEU A 132 -13.33 -13.65 7.72
C LEU A 132 -12.54 -12.43 7.21
N HIS A 133 -11.21 -12.47 7.29
CA HIS A 133 -10.31 -11.39 6.91
C HIS A 133 -9.21 -11.83 5.91
N PRO A 134 -9.51 -12.62 4.84
CA PRO A 134 -8.49 -13.17 3.96
C PRO A 134 -7.44 -12.14 3.46
N PRO A 135 -7.83 -10.93 3.01
CA PRO A 135 -6.85 -9.95 2.54
C PRO A 135 -5.82 -9.54 3.61
N ILE A 136 -6.27 -9.38 4.86
CA ILE A 136 -5.38 -9.02 5.99
C ILE A 136 -4.54 -10.21 6.40
N PHE A 137 -5.14 -11.39 6.49
CA PHE A 137 -4.44 -12.64 6.83
C PHE A 137 -3.28 -12.90 5.86
N HIS A 138 -3.55 -12.90 4.56
CA HIS A 138 -2.54 -13.21 3.56
C HIS A 138 -1.50 -12.10 3.41
N THR A 139 -1.88 -10.82 3.57
CA THR A 139 -0.90 -9.71 3.60
C THR A 139 0.06 -9.86 4.78
N LYS A 140 -0.47 -10.16 5.97
CA LYS A 140 0.35 -10.41 7.16
C LYS A 140 1.25 -11.63 6.97
N ALA A 141 0.73 -12.71 6.38
CA ALA A 141 1.49 -13.94 6.12
C ALA A 141 2.67 -13.71 5.17
N ILE A 142 2.54 -12.82 4.18
CA ILE A 142 3.66 -12.42 3.31
C ILE A 142 4.76 -11.75 4.12
N VAL A 143 4.42 -10.82 5.01
CA VAL A 143 5.41 -10.15 5.86
C VAL A 143 6.04 -11.15 6.83
N GLN A 144 5.26 -12.05 7.42
CA GLN A 144 5.78 -13.13 8.28
C GLN A 144 6.79 -13.99 7.52
N TYR A 145 6.46 -14.43 6.29
CA TYR A 145 7.35 -15.23 5.45
C TYR A 145 8.67 -14.49 5.16
N MET A 146 8.60 -13.18 4.86
CA MET A 146 9.79 -12.36 4.65
C MET A 146 10.69 -12.33 5.88
N VAL A 147 10.10 -12.21 7.08
CA VAL A 147 10.87 -12.12 8.33
C VAL A 147 11.43 -13.47 8.76
N ASP A 148 10.57 -14.49 8.84
CA ASP A 148 10.93 -15.76 9.49
C ASP A 148 11.63 -16.73 8.54
N VAL A 149 11.21 -16.76 7.26
CA VAL A 149 11.72 -17.72 6.29
C VAL A 149 12.86 -17.13 5.47
N LEU A 150 12.72 -15.87 5.01
CA LEU A 150 13.77 -15.21 4.24
C LEU A 150 14.81 -14.49 5.11
N GLY A 151 14.55 -14.31 6.41
CA GLY A 151 15.41 -13.53 7.29
C GLY A 151 15.50 -12.04 6.89
N LYS A 152 14.56 -11.55 6.07
CA LYS A 152 14.63 -10.25 5.40
C LYS A 152 13.38 -9.41 5.69
N LYS A 153 13.47 -8.63 6.77
CA LYS A 153 12.40 -7.70 7.15
C LYS A 153 12.15 -6.67 6.05
N PRO A 154 10.88 -6.32 5.75
CA PRO A 154 10.58 -5.16 4.92
C PRO A 154 11.34 -3.93 5.39
N PHE A 155 12.01 -3.25 4.46
CA PHE A 155 12.66 -1.97 4.73
C PHE A 155 11.64 -0.91 5.11
N ILE A 156 10.46 -0.95 4.47
CA ILE A 156 9.34 -0.05 4.71
C ILE A 156 8.00 -0.77 4.46
N PHE A 157 7.01 -0.44 5.28
CA PHE A 157 5.59 -0.76 5.09
C PHE A 157 4.79 0.54 5.06
N ILE A 158 3.95 0.70 4.04
CA ILE A 158 3.07 1.87 3.87
C ILE A 158 1.62 1.39 3.69
N ASP A 159 0.75 1.89 4.54
CA ASP A 159 -0.71 1.72 4.44
C ASP A 159 -1.36 3.05 4.01
N LEU A 160 -1.77 3.14 2.75
CA LEU A 160 -2.34 4.35 2.17
C LEU A 160 -3.83 4.46 2.52
N HIS A 161 -4.17 5.59 3.12
CA HIS A 161 -5.49 5.93 3.62
C HIS A 161 -5.97 7.29 3.07
N GLY A 162 -7.27 7.52 3.21
CA GLY A 162 -7.93 8.81 3.01
C GLY A 162 -8.35 9.42 4.34
N ASN A 163 -8.09 10.71 4.53
CA ASN A 163 -8.61 11.50 5.64
C ASN A 163 -8.94 12.92 5.14
N VAL A 164 -9.50 13.78 5.98
CA VAL A 164 -9.68 15.21 5.67
C VAL A 164 -8.35 15.96 5.75
N PHE A 165 -7.32 15.36 6.33
CA PHE A 165 -6.00 15.95 6.55
C PHE A 165 -4.88 15.02 6.10
N ILE A 166 -3.74 15.61 5.71
CA ILE A 166 -2.53 14.84 5.39
C ILE A 166 -1.77 14.65 6.69
N SER A 167 -1.59 13.41 7.11
CA SER A 167 -0.78 13.07 8.27
C SER A 167 0.09 11.86 7.98
N GLU A 168 1.33 11.97 8.46
CA GLU A 168 2.37 10.94 8.63
C GLU A 168 3.34 10.67 7.46
N VAL A 169 4.64 10.88 7.73
CA VAL A 169 5.89 10.28 7.18
C VAL A 169 7.07 11.30 7.21
N TYR A 170 8.08 11.06 8.04
CA TYR A 170 9.24 11.98 8.17
C TYR A 170 10.04 12.20 6.86
N PHE A 171 10.08 11.23 5.95
CA PHE A 171 10.89 11.30 4.72
C PHE A 171 10.31 12.22 3.63
N LEU A 172 9.10 12.74 3.81
CA LEU A 172 8.43 13.62 2.85
C LEU A 172 8.59 15.11 3.19
N GLN A 173 9.49 15.48 4.11
CA GLN A 173 9.69 16.87 4.55
C GLN A 173 9.96 17.87 3.41
N GLU A 174 10.50 17.42 2.28
CA GLU A 174 10.79 18.26 1.11
C GLU A 174 9.64 18.31 0.09
N CYS A 175 8.48 17.73 0.40
CA CYS A 175 7.34 17.70 -0.50
C CYS A 175 6.31 18.77 -0.10
N ASP A 176 6.01 19.71 -1.02
CA ASP A 176 4.98 20.74 -0.83
C ASP A 176 3.56 20.18 -0.60
N TYR A 177 3.36 18.90 -0.88
CA TYR A 177 2.11 18.17 -0.65
C TYR A 177 2.04 17.49 0.71
N PHE A 178 3.11 17.53 1.51
CA PHE A 178 3.21 16.85 2.79
C PHE A 178 3.19 17.83 3.96
N SER A 179 2.54 17.44 5.07
CA SER A 179 2.48 18.26 6.28
C SER A 179 3.07 17.52 7.49
N LEU A 180 4.31 17.85 7.84
CA LEU A 180 4.94 17.26 9.03
C LEU A 180 4.22 17.67 10.31
N SER A 181 3.75 18.92 10.40
CA SER A 181 3.04 19.43 11.58
C SER A 181 1.76 18.67 11.89
N ASN A 182 1.14 18.06 10.87
CA ASN A 182 -0.08 17.29 11.02
C ASN A 182 0.17 15.80 11.29
N CYS A 183 1.43 15.35 11.25
CA CYS A 183 1.78 13.96 11.54
C CYS A 183 1.54 13.61 13.00
N ARG A 184 1.01 12.41 13.25
CA ARG A 184 0.82 11.88 14.60
C ARG A 184 1.72 10.66 14.80
N PHE A 185 2.57 10.71 15.82
CA PHE A 185 3.49 9.62 16.13
C PHE A 185 3.06 8.80 17.37
N SER A 186 2.07 9.30 18.12
CA SER A 186 1.48 8.59 19.25
C SER A 186 0.57 7.45 18.79
N ILE A 187 0.67 6.30 19.45
CA ILE A 187 -0.25 5.17 19.25
C ILE A 187 -1.37 5.27 20.27
N THR A 188 -2.61 5.39 19.78
CA THR A 188 -3.81 5.28 20.63
C THR A 188 -4.24 3.82 20.76
N ARG A 189 -4.92 3.48 21.87
CA ARG A 189 -5.40 2.10 22.14
C ARG A 189 -6.21 1.52 20.98
N GLU A 190 -7.04 2.33 20.35
CA GLU A 190 -7.87 1.93 19.20
C GLU A 190 -7.06 1.54 17.96
N LYS A 191 -5.82 2.01 17.82
CA LYS A 191 -4.97 1.74 16.66
C LYS A 191 -3.96 0.61 16.90
N GLU A 192 -3.99 -0.06 18.05
CA GLU A 192 -3.02 -1.12 18.39
C GLU A 192 -3.08 -2.33 17.46
N SER A 193 -4.28 -2.67 16.98
CA SER A 193 -4.52 -3.74 16.01
C SER A 193 -4.49 -3.28 14.55
N SER A 194 -3.98 -2.08 14.28
CA SER A 194 -3.72 -1.62 12.91
C SER A 194 -2.52 -2.32 12.29
N GLY A 195 -2.46 -2.33 10.96
CA GLY A 195 -1.35 -2.94 10.23
C GLY A 195 -0.01 -2.34 10.64
N ARG A 196 0.06 -1.01 10.65
CA ARG A 196 1.27 -0.29 11.05
C ARG A 196 1.84 -0.75 12.40
N VAL A 197 0.99 -0.78 13.42
CA VAL A 197 1.42 -1.09 14.79
C VAL A 197 1.72 -2.57 14.95
N THR A 198 0.90 -3.44 14.35
CA THR A 198 1.10 -4.88 14.40
C THR A 198 2.40 -5.29 13.75
N LEU A 199 2.69 -4.83 12.53
CA LEU A 199 3.90 -5.21 11.81
C LEU A 199 5.17 -4.68 12.49
N TRP A 200 5.10 -3.50 13.10
CA TRP A 200 6.18 -2.98 13.94
C TRP A 200 6.41 -3.86 15.18
N ARG A 201 5.37 -4.12 15.97
CA ARG A 201 5.49 -4.85 17.25
C ARG A 201 5.83 -6.33 17.06
N GLN A 202 5.21 -7.01 16.08
CA GLN A 202 5.35 -8.45 15.91
C GLN A 202 6.53 -8.84 15.01
N PHE A 203 6.88 -8.02 14.01
CA PHE A 203 7.91 -8.36 13.02
C PHE A 203 9.12 -7.42 13.03
N GLY A 204 9.08 -6.35 13.82
CA GLY A 204 10.16 -5.38 13.91
C GLY A 204 10.33 -4.55 12.64
N VAL A 205 9.27 -4.36 11.85
CA VAL A 205 9.28 -3.44 10.70
C VAL A 205 9.31 -2.01 11.23
N THR A 206 10.50 -1.41 11.27
CA THR A 206 10.72 -0.11 11.94
C THR A 206 10.14 1.07 11.16
N ARG A 207 10.16 1.01 9.83
CA ARG A 207 9.54 2.01 8.95
C ARG A 207 8.16 1.55 8.54
N SER A 208 7.26 1.49 9.51
CA SER A 208 5.87 1.12 9.27
C SER A 208 5.03 2.38 9.43
N TYR A 209 4.33 2.79 8.38
CA TYR A 209 3.58 4.06 8.35
C TYR A 209 2.17 3.87 7.79
N THR A 210 1.25 4.68 8.30
CA THR A 210 0.00 4.99 7.62
C THR A 210 0.25 6.31 6.90
N ILE A 211 -0.23 6.48 5.67
CA ILE A 211 -0.16 7.78 4.98
C ILE A 211 -1.59 8.20 4.68
N GLU A 212 -2.01 9.32 5.24
CA GLU A 212 -3.34 9.86 5.01
C GLU A 212 -3.30 10.91 3.89
N SER A 213 -4.16 10.75 2.89
CA SER A 213 -4.36 11.70 1.79
C SER A 213 -5.67 12.48 1.99
N THR A 214 -5.69 13.77 1.65
CA THR A 214 -6.88 14.63 1.85
C THR A 214 -8.01 14.30 0.86
N TYR A 215 -9.27 14.34 1.30
CA TYR A 215 -10.45 14.39 0.41
C TYR A 215 -10.83 15.81 0.00
N ALA A 216 -10.50 16.81 0.81
CA ALA A 216 -11.06 18.16 0.74
C ALA A 216 -10.05 19.21 0.23
N GLY A 217 -8.93 18.78 -0.34
CA GLY A 217 -7.83 19.66 -0.73
C GLY A 217 -6.96 20.10 0.45
N PHE A 218 -6.13 21.11 0.23
CA PHE A 218 -5.15 21.55 1.22
C PHE A 218 -5.74 22.62 2.12
N ASN A 219 -5.70 22.37 3.43
CA ASN A 219 -6.10 23.34 4.45
C ASN A 219 -4.92 24.13 5.05
N THR A 220 -3.69 23.75 4.69
CA THR A 220 -2.41 24.26 5.23
C THR A 220 -1.35 24.26 4.14
N GLY A 221 -0.22 24.92 4.40
CA GLY A 221 0.92 25.00 3.48
C GLY A 221 0.71 25.91 2.26
N PRO A 222 1.67 25.94 1.31
CA PRO A 222 1.64 26.84 0.15
C PRO A 222 0.43 26.64 -0.78
N ARG A 223 -0.21 25.46 -0.73
CA ARG A 223 -1.39 25.12 -1.54
C ARG A 223 -2.71 25.28 -0.80
N LYS A 224 -2.74 25.93 0.37
CA LYS A 224 -3.98 26.16 1.14
C LYS A 224 -5.07 26.78 0.25
N GLY A 225 -6.27 26.19 0.28
CA GLY A 225 -7.43 26.64 -0.49
C GLY A 225 -7.55 26.01 -1.89
N PHE A 226 -6.54 25.29 -2.36
CA PHE A 226 -6.62 24.52 -3.59
C PHE A 226 -7.20 23.13 -3.34
N GLN A 227 -8.09 22.69 -4.23
CA GLN A 227 -8.54 21.31 -4.30
C GLN A 227 -7.60 20.48 -5.18
N VAL A 228 -7.43 19.20 -4.84
CA VAL A 228 -6.81 18.25 -5.75
C VAL A 228 -7.90 17.87 -6.75
N GLY A 229 -7.90 18.51 -7.92
CA GLY A 229 -8.76 18.11 -9.03
C GLY A 229 -8.41 16.69 -9.44
N ILE A 230 -9.42 15.83 -9.46
CA ILE A 230 -9.36 14.49 -10.07
C ILE A 230 -9.94 14.65 -11.47
#